data_AF-A0A976IGI5-F1
#
_entry.id   AF-A0A976IGI5-F1
#
_cell.length_a   1.000
_cell.length_b   1.000
_cell.length_c   1.000
_cell.angle_alpha   90.00
_cell.angle_beta   90.00
_cell.angle_gamma   90.00
#
_symmetry.space_group_name_H-M   'P 1'
#
loop_
_entity.id
_entity.type
_entity.pdbx_description
1 polymer ?
#
loop_
_entity_poly.entity_id
_entity_poly.type
_entity_poly.pdbx_seq_one_letter_code
_entity_poly.pdbx_strand_id
1 'polypeptide(L)'
;MGASSEPGPDKAEPVISSAEMFEVVVAAVKAALHDPPHKACVATVAELYGDCAELYTIAHDTVAIAADLILAGKQRFPTLLSEEKGILLKVFEEACIESNGSFMQWTQCAQTATEDLYNSNWSFNNIMQSMISKVKWARARPMNQ
;
A
#
# COMPACT_ATOMS: atom_id res chain seq x y z
N MET A 1 56.21 -10.97 7.92
CA MET A 1 55.00 -10.71 8.72
C MET A 1 54.01 -9.97 7.84
N GLY A 2 53.16 -10.70 7.13
CA GLY A 2 52.09 -10.14 6.31
C GLY A 2 50.77 -10.37 7.05
N ALA A 3 49.98 -9.32 7.19
CA ALA A 3 48.73 -9.32 7.93
C ALA A 3 47.66 -10.15 7.20
N SER A 4 47.06 -11.12 7.89
CA SER A 4 45.76 -11.68 7.50
C SER A 4 44.70 -10.65 7.84
N SER A 5 44.01 -10.14 6.84
CA SER A 5 42.72 -9.46 7.01
C SER A 5 41.64 -10.42 6.54
N GLU A 6 40.94 -11.01 7.50
CA GLU A 6 39.63 -11.63 7.27
C GLU A 6 38.63 -10.56 6.80
N PRO A 7 37.75 -10.84 5.84
CA PRO A 7 36.58 -10.02 5.62
C PRO A 7 35.57 -10.30 6.74
N GLY A 8 35.31 -9.29 7.58
CA GLY A 8 34.23 -9.33 8.55
C GLY A 8 32.87 -9.53 7.88
N PRO A 9 31.87 -10.05 8.61
CA PRO A 9 30.58 -10.38 8.03
C PRO A 9 29.92 -9.09 7.54
N ASP A 10 29.68 -9.06 6.23
CA ASP A 10 28.76 -8.13 5.59
C ASP A 10 27.47 -8.10 6.42
N LYS A 11 27.20 -6.95 7.07
CA LYS A 11 25.86 -6.67 7.60
C LYS A 11 24.96 -6.47 6.39
N ALA A 12 24.52 -7.56 5.79
CA ALA A 12 23.35 -7.55 4.95
C ALA A 12 22.17 -7.15 5.85
N GLU A 13 21.76 -5.89 5.79
CA GLU A 13 20.43 -5.51 6.27
C GLU A 13 19.43 -6.46 5.58
N PRO A 14 18.50 -7.08 6.33
CA PRO A 14 17.53 -7.97 5.72
C PRO A 14 16.66 -7.13 4.78
N VAL A 15 16.84 -7.32 3.48
CA VAL A 15 15.91 -6.83 2.46
C VAL A 15 14.62 -7.61 2.64
N ILE A 16 13.68 -7.03 3.37
CA ILE A 16 12.34 -7.59 3.57
C ILE A 16 11.65 -7.67 2.21
N SER A 17 11.11 -8.83 1.86
CA SER A 17 10.31 -8.99 0.63
C SER A 17 9.03 -8.17 0.70
N SER A 18 8.49 -7.71 -0.43
CA SER A 18 7.21 -6.99 -0.48
C SER A 18 6.04 -7.78 0.13
N ALA A 19 6.07 -9.11 0.03
CA ALA A 19 5.09 -9.98 0.68
C ALA A 19 5.27 -10.03 2.21
N GLU A 20 6.51 -10.02 2.70
CA GLU A 20 6.79 -9.97 4.14
C GLU A 20 6.40 -8.60 4.72
N MET A 21 6.71 -7.51 4.00
CA MET A 21 6.27 -6.16 4.35
C MET A 21 4.75 -6.08 4.42
N PHE A 22 4.04 -6.69 3.47
CA PHE A 22 2.59 -6.79 3.50
C PHE A 22 2.07 -7.43 4.79
N GLU A 23 2.61 -8.59 5.19
CA GLU A 23 2.19 -9.26 6.42
C GLU A 23 2.48 -8.42 7.68
N VAL A 24 3.62 -7.72 7.71
CA VAL A 24 3.96 -6.77 8.80
C VAL A 24 2.93 -5.65 8.87
N VAL A 25 2.58 -5.04 7.73
CA VAL A 25 1.57 -3.98 7.67
C VAL A 25 0.20 -4.49 8.09
N VAL A 26 -0.23 -5.67 7.63
CA VAL A 26 -1.49 -6.29 8.04
C VAL A 26 -1.54 -6.48 9.55
N ALA A 27 -0.47 -7.01 10.15
CA ALA A 27 -0.38 -7.22 11.59
C ALA A 27 -0.41 -5.88 12.36
N ALA A 28 0.33 -4.88 11.89
CA ALA A 28 0.39 -3.56 12.51
C ALA A 28 -0.95 -2.81 12.44
N VAL A 29 -1.62 -2.86 11.28
CA VAL A 29 -2.96 -2.27 11.11
C VAL A 29 -3.98 -2.98 12.01
N LYS A 30 -4.00 -4.32 12.05
CA LYS A 30 -4.87 -5.08 12.97
C LYS A 30 -4.62 -4.71 14.43
N ALA A 31 -3.35 -4.62 14.84
CA ALA A 31 -3.00 -4.20 16.19
C ALA A 31 -3.51 -2.78 16.49
N ALA A 32 -3.31 -1.84 15.57
CA ALA A 32 -3.77 -0.46 15.72
C ALA A 32 -5.31 -0.32 15.80
N LEU A 33 -6.07 -1.16 15.09
CA LEU A 33 -7.54 -1.22 15.18
C LEU A 33 -8.03 -1.72 16.54
N HIS A 34 -7.27 -2.60 17.20
CA HIS A 34 -7.64 -3.19 18.48
C HIS A 34 -7.07 -2.45 19.69
N ASP A 35 -6.04 -1.61 19.50
CA ASP A 35 -5.48 -0.80 20.57
C ASP A 35 -6.39 0.39 20.92
N PRO A 36 -6.57 0.72 22.22
CA PRO A 36 -7.36 1.87 22.61
C PRO A 36 -6.79 3.16 21.99
N PRO A 37 -7.63 4.09 21.51
CA PRO A 37 -7.21 5.28 20.77
C PRO A 37 -6.23 6.20 21.52
N HIS A 38 -6.11 6.09 22.84
CA HIS A 38 -5.13 6.81 23.65
C HIS A 38 -3.69 6.24 23.58
N LYS A 39 -3.50 5.00 23.10
CA LYS A 39 -2.19 4.34 23.01
C LYS A 39 -1.59 4.36 21.59
N ALA A 40 -2.38 4.67 20.57
CA ALA A 40 -1.86 4.85 19.22
C ALA A 40 -0.99 6.11 19.16
N CYS A 41 0.34 5.91 19.16
CA CYS A 41 1.29 7.01 19.02
C CYS A 41 1.23 7.58 17.59
N VAL A 42 1.36 8.90 17.44
CA VAL A 42 1.43 9.58 16.12
C VAL A 42 2.55 8.98 15.25
N ALA A 43 3.65 8.53 15.86
CA ALA A 43 4.74 7.85 15.16
C ALA A 43 4.26 6.55 14.48
N THR A 44 3.50 5.72 15.21
CA THR A 44 2.98 4.44 14.70
C THR A 44 2.00 4.65 13.54
N VAL A 45 1.17 5.69 13.59
CA VAL A 45 0.26 6.03 12.48
C VAL A 45 1.03 6.54 11.26
N ALA A 46 2.09 7.34 11.48
CA ALA A 46 2.95 7.81 10.40
C ALA A 46 3.74 6.67 9.73
N GLU A 47 4.20 5.68 10.50
CA GLU A 47 4.81 4.45 10.01
C GLU A 47 3.83 3.66 9.14
N LEU A 48 2.61 3.41 9.62
CA LEU A 48 1.56 2.74 8.85
C LEU A 48 1.26 3.46 7.52
N TYR A 49 1.23 4.79 7.51
CA TYR A 49 1.09 5.57 6.29
C TYR A 49 2.29 5.44 5.35
N GLY A 50 3.50 5.31 5.89
CA GLY A 50 4.72 5.07 5.13
C GLY A 50 4.69 3.71 4.46
N ASP A 51 4.52 2.65 5.24
CA ASP A 51 4.59 1.27 4.77
C ASP A 51 3.48 0.94 3.76
N CYS A 52 2.24 1.43 3.99
CA CYS A 52 1.16 1.30 3.02
C CYS A 52 1.47 2.05 1.71
N ALA A 53 2.06 3.24 1.78
CA ALA A 53 2.44 4.00 0.59
C ALA A 53 3.58 3.32 -0.19
N GLU A 54 4.50 2.66 0.52
CA GLU A 54 5.56 1.87 -0.09
C GLU A 54 4.98 0.63 -0.80
N LEU A 55 4.05 -0.10 -0.15
CA LEU A 55 3.32 -1.21 -0.80
C LEU A 55 2.58 -0.77 -2.06
N TYR A 56 1.97 0.43 -2.04
CA TYR A 56 1.35 1.00 -3.22
C TYR A 56 2.37 1.34 -4.30
N THR A 57 3.52 1.91 -3.94
CA THR A 57 4.61 2.24 -4.87
C THR A 57 5.14 0.99 -5.56
N ILE A 58 5.38 -0.08 -4.80
CA ILE A 58 5.80 -1.38 -5.34
C ILE A 58 4.80 -1.90 -6.37
N ALA A 59 3.49 -1.84 -6.07
CA ALA A 59 2.47 -2.28 -7.03
C ALA A 59 2.35 -1.34 -8.24
N HIS A 60 2.45 -0.03 -8.02
CA HIS A 60 2.41 1.00 -9.06
C HIS A 60 3.54 0.81 -10.08
N ASP A 61 4.77 0.54 -9.63
CA ASP A 61 5.95 0.36 -10.48
C ASP A 61 5.85 -0.87 -11.40
N THR A 62 4.92 -1.79 -11.13
CA THR A 62 4.65 -2.93 -12.02
C THR A 62 3.71 -2.61 -13.18
N VAL A 63 3.04 -1.45 -13.15
CA VAL A 63 2.12 -1.03 -14.21
C VAL A 63 2.90 -0.31 -15.32
N ALA A 64 2.75 -0.77 -16.56
CA ALA A 64 3.34 -0.11 -17.70
C ALA A 64 2.60 1.21 -18.01
N ILE A 65 3.26 2.35 -17.77
CA ILE A 65 2.68 3.68 -17.97
C ILE A 65 3.37 4.37 -19.15
N ALA A 66 2.57 4.85 -20.12
CA ALA A 66 3.05 5.69 -21.20
C ALA A 66 3.33 7.11 -20.68
N ALA A 67 4.59 7.39 -20.32
CA ALA A 67 4.99 8.63 -19.65
C ALA A 67 4.63 9.90 -20.44
N ASP A 68 4.61 9.83 -21.77
CA ASP A 68 4.25 10.92 -22.67
C ASP A 68 2.75 11.27 -22.66
N LEU A 69 1.90 10.37 -22.18
CA LEU A 69 0.45 10.55 -22.09
C LEU A 69 -0.03 10.97 -20.69
N ILE A 70 0.88 11.08 -19.72
CA ILE A 70 0.52 11.44 -18.34
C ILE A 70 0.14 12.91 -18.25
N LEU A 71 -1.08 13.19 -17.81
CA LEU A 71 -1.53 14.55 -17.46
C LEU A 71 -0.62 15.17 -16.39
N ALA A 72 -0.26 16.44 -16.53
CA ALA A 72 0.68 17.13 -15.63
C ALA A 72 0.35 16.96 -14.14
N GLY A 73 -0.94 17.02 -13.76
CA GLY A 73 -1.38 16.84 -12.37
C GLY A 73 -1.17 15.43 -11.79
N LYS A 74 -0.84 14.44 -12.62
CA LYS A 74 -0.66 13.03 -12.26
C LYS A 74 0.79 12.56 -12.31
N GLN A 75 1.71 13.41 -12.76
CA GLN A 75 3.14 13.08 -12.85
C GLN A 75 3.81 12.84 -11.49
N ARG A 76 3.21 13.34 -10.40
CA ARG A 76 3.76 13.15 -9.05
C ARG A 76 3.58 11.74 -8.48
N PHE A 77 2.64 10.97 -9.02
CA PHE A 77 2.39 9.61 -8.52
C PHE A 77 3.56 8.69 -8.92
N PRO A 78 3.96 7.76 -8.03
CA PRO A 78 3.23 7.30 -6.84
C PRO A 78 3.41 8.13 -5.57
N THR A 79 4.15 9.25 -5.59
CA THR A 79 4.36 10.08 -4.38
C THR A 79 3.04 10.67 -3.85
N LEU A 80 2.65 10.22 -2.65
CA LEU A 80 1.40 10.59 -1.99
C LEU A 80 1.57 11.70 -0.96
N LEU A 81 0.61 12.63 -0.94
CA LEU A 81 0.45 13.61 0.13
C LEU A 81 -0.14 12.94 1.39
N SER A 82 -0.01 13.58 2.55
CA SER A 82 -0.49 13.02 3.82
C SER A 82 -1.98 12.63 3.81
N GLU A 83 -2.84 13.46 3.19
CA GLU A 83 -4.27 13.16 3.05
C GLU A 83 -4.52 11.92 2.18
N GLU A 84 -3.70 11.72 1.15
CA GLU A 84 -3.79 10.59 0.23
C GLU A 84 -3.30 9.29 0.85
N LYS A 85 -2.29 9.36 1.72
CA LYS A 85 -1.88 8.22 2.54
C LYS A 85 -3.01 7.79 3.46
N GLY A 86 -3.75 8.75 4.03
CA GLY A 86 -4.93 8.48 4.85
C GLY A 86 -6.05 7.75 4.09
N ILE A 87 -6.34 8.13 2.85
CA ILE A 87 -7.36 7.41 2.05
C ILE A 87 -6.86 6.07 1.54
N LEU A 88 -5.57 5.95 1.19
CA LEU A 88 -4.96 4.68 0.81
C LEU A 88 -5.03 3.67 1.96
N LEU A 89 -4.74 4.11 3.19
CA LEU A 89 -4.87 3.25 4.37
C LEU A 89 -6.30 2.71 4.52
N LYS A 90 -7.34 3.53 4.29
CA LYS A 90 -8.73 3.06 4.31
C LYS A 90 -9.04 2.03 3.23
N VAL A 91 -8.44 2.14 2.04
CA VAL A 91 -8.56 1.11 0.99
C VAL A 91 -7.91 -0.19 1.47
N PHE A 92 -6.72 -0.10 2.06
CA PHE A 92 -5.99 -1.24 2.61
C PHE A 92 -6.77 -1.92 3.73
N GLU A 93 -7.31 -1.16 4.68
CA GLU A 93 -8.18 -1.66 5.75
C GLU A 93 -9.36 -2.46 5.17
N GLU A 94 -10.09 -1.88 4.21
CA GLU A 94 -11.27 -2.55 3.64
C GLU A 94 -10.91 -3.79 2.82
N ALA A 95 -9.83 -3.73 2.02
CA ALA A 95 -9.43 -4.80 1.12
C ALA A 95 -8.70 -5.94 1.84
N CYS A 96 -7.77 -5.62 2.74
CA CYS A 96 -6.85 -6.58 3.34
C CYS A 96 -7.31 -7.02 4.74
N ILE A 97 -7.93 -6.12 5.51
CA ILE A 97 -8.29 -6.40 6.91
C ILE A 97 -9.73 -6.90 6.97
N GLU A 98 -10.69 -6.07 6.55
CA GLU A 98 -12.12 -6.36 6.63
C GLU A 98 -12.55 -7.48 5.68
N SER A 99 -11.88 -7.60 4.52
CA SER A 99 -12.16 -8.64 3.53
C SER A 99 -11.16 -9.79 3.57
N ASN A 100 -10.23 -9.80 4.54
CA ASN A 100 -9.16 -10.79 4.69
C ASN A 100 -8.39 -11.05 3.37
N GLY A 101 -8.06 -9.97 2.67
CA GLY A 101 -7.37 -10.01 1.38
C GLY A 101 -5.89 -10.41 1.51
N SER A 102 -5.42 -11.17 0.53
CA SER A 102 -4.01 -11.56 0.37
C SER A 102 -3.17 -10.46 -0.28
N PHE A 103 -1.84 -10.60 -0.19
CA PHE A 103 -0.89 -9.74 -0.91
C PHE A 103 -1.24 -9.61 -2.40
N MET A 104 -1.56 -10.72 -3.09
CA MET A 104 -1.93 -10.70 -4.50
C MET A 104 -3.20 -9.88 -4.79
N GLN A 105 -4.21 -9.96 -3.91
CA GLN A 105 -5.43 -9.19 -4.05
C GLN A 105 -5.18 -7.69 -3.80
N TRP A 106 -4.31 -7.36 -2.84
CA TRP A 106 -3.84 -5.99 -2.64
C TRP A 106 -3.12 -5.47 -3.88
N THR A 107 -2.14 -6.20 -4.41
CA THR A 107 -1.39 -5.80 -5.61
C THR A 107 -2.31 -5.56 -6.79
N GLN A 108 -3.26 -6.47 -7.04
CA GLN A 108 -4.24 -6.30 -8.12
C GLN A 108 -5.14 -5.06 -7.91
N CYS A 109 -5.58 -4.82 -6.66
CA CYS A 109 -6.35 -3.63 -6.31
C CYS A 109 -5.57 -2.35 -6.59
N ALA A 110 -4.31 -2.27 -6.15
CA ALA A 110 -3.43 -1.12 -6.36
C ALA A 110 -3.07 -0.89 -7.83
N GLN A 111 -2.83 -1.97 -8.59
CA GLN A 111 -2.61 -1.90 -10.04
C GLN A 111 -3.84 -1.36 -10.77
N THR A 112 -5.03 -1.88 -10.47
CA THR A 112 -6.29 -1.38 -11.06
C THR A 112 -6.49 0.11 -10.75
N ALA A 113 -6.23 0.53 -9.51
CA ALA A 113 -6.31 1.95 -9.14
C ALA A 113 -5.27 2.81 -9.89
N THR A 114 -4.08 2.27 -10.14
CA THR A 114 -3.02 2.92 -10.91
C THR A 114 -3.41 3.07 -12.39
N GLU A 115 -3.97 2.02 -12.99
CA GLU A 115 -4.50 2.07 -14.34
C GLU A 115 -5.65 3.09 -14.47
N ASP A 116 -6.61 3.06 -13.54
CA ASP A 116 -7.70 4.05 -13.47
C ASP A 116 -7.14 5.47 -13.30
N LEU A 117 -6.04 5.62 -12.54
CA LEU A 117 -5.37 6.89 -12.34
C LEU A 117 -4.81 7.44 -13.64
N TYR A 118 -4.11 6.64 -14.46
CA TYR A 118 -3.52 7.18 -15.69
C TYR A 118 -4.47 7.20 -16.89
N ASN A 119 -5.50 6.36 -16.91
CA ASN A 119 -6.41 6.23 -18.05
C ASN A 119 -7.72 7.04 -17.92
N SER A 120 -7.93 7.74 -16.82
CA SER A 120 -9.13 8.57 -16.60
C SER A 120 -8.80 10.03 -16.30
N ASN A 121 -9.82 10.89 -16.23
CA ASN A 121 -9.69 12.26 -15.69
C ASN A 121 -9.96 12.33 -14.18
N TRP A 122 -10.15 11.19 -13.50
CA TRP A 122 -10.48 11.19 -12.08
C TRP A 122 -9.27 11.54 -11.23
N SER A 123 -9.54 12.15 -10.07
CA SER A 123 -8.54 12.36 -9.03
C SER A 123 -8.25 11.05 -8.29
N PHE A 124 -7.07 10.96 -7.68
CA PHE A 124 -6.69 9.83 -6.84
C PHE A 124 -7.73 9.56 -5.74
N ASN A 125 -8.20 10.59 -5.05
CA ASN A 125 -9.22 10.45 -4.01
C ASN A 125 -10.52 9.84 -4.54
N ASN A 126 -10.98 10.24 -5.73
CA ASN A 126 -12.20 9.68 -6.33
C ASN A 126 -12.00 8.20 -6.70
N ILE A 127 -10.83 7.84 -7.22
CA ILE A 127 -10.47 6.44 -7.52
C ILE A 127 -10.46 5.62 -6.23
N MET A 128 -9.79 6.08 -5.18
CA MET A 128 -9.72 5.36 -3.90
C MET A 128 -11.09 5.22 -3.24
N GLN A 129 -11.96 6.24 -3.27
CA GLN A 129 -13.35 6.12 -2.81
C GLN A 129 -14.16 5.11 -3.63
N SER A 130 -13.93 5.06 -4.95
CA SER A 130 -14.54 4.05 -5.81
C SER A 130 -14.07 2.64 -5.43
N MET A 131 -12.77 2.45 -5.17
CA MET A 131 -12.22 1.16 -4.73
C MET A 131 -12.80 0.72 -3.39
N ILE A 132 -12.86 1.62 -2.39
CA ILE A 132 -13.51 1.34 -1.09
C ILE A 132 -14.95 0.88 -1.32
N SER A 133 -15.70 1.58 -2.16
CA SER A 133 -17.09 1.22 -2.46
C SER A 133 -17.18 -0.16 -3.12
N LYS A 134 -16.36 -0.43 -4.15
CA LYS A 134 -16.32 -1.73 -4.84
C LYS A 134 -16.02 -2.88 -3.87
N VAL A 135 -15.02 -2.71 -2.99
CA VAL A 135 -14.65 -3.72 -1.99
C VAL A 135 -15.80 -3.98 -1.01
N LYS A 136 -16.44 -2.93 -0.49
CA LYS A 136 -17.62 -3.07 0.38
C LYS A 136 -18.76 -3.81 -0.30
N TRP A 137 -19.04 -3.48 -1.57
CA TRP A 137 -20.07 -4.16 -2.35
C TRP A 137 -19.73 -5.61 -2.67
N ALA A 138 -18.46 -5.95 -2.87
CA ALA A 138 -18.03 -7.33 -3.05
C ALA A 138 -18.21 -8.14 -1.76
N ARG A 139 -17.84 -7.58 -0.60
CA ARG A 139 -18.00 -8.20 0.72
C ARG A 139 -19.46 -8.38 1.13
N ALA A 140 -20.33 -7.41 0.82
CA ALA A 140 -21.74 -7.40 1.24
C ALA A 140 -22.64 -8.33 0.42
N ARG A 141 -22.23 -8.79 -0.76
CA ARG A 141 -23.02 -9.76 -1.52
C ARG A 141 -22.98 -11.11 -0.80
N PRO A 142 -24.11 -11.68 -0.36
CA PRO A 142 -24.14 -13.08 0.00
C PRO A 142 -23.73 -13.88 -1.24
N MET A 143 -22.84 -14.85 -1.08
CA MET A 143 -22.60 -15.90 -2.07
C MET A 143 -23.88 -16.74 -2.23
N ASN A 144 -24.91 -16.16 -2.84
CA ASN A 144 -26.09 -16.88 -3.32
C ASN A 144 -26.01 -16.84 -4.85
N GLN A 145 -25.18 -17.72 -5.39
CA GLN A 145 -25.36 -18.28 -6.73
C GLN A 145 -25.81 -19.72 -6.60
#